data_AF-K1ZV24-F1
#
_entry.id   AF-K1ZV24-F1
#
_cell.length_a   1.000
_cell.length_b   1.000
_cell.length_c   1.000
_cell.angle_alpha   90.00
_cell.angle_beta   90.00
_cell.angle_gamma   90.00
#
_symmetry.space_group_name_H-M   'P 1'
#
loop_
_entity.id
_entity.type
_entity.pdbx_description
1 polymer ?
#
loop_
_entity_poly.entity_id
_entity_poly.type
_entity_poly.pdbx_seq_one_letter_code
_entity_poly.pdbx_strand_id
1 'polypeptide(L)'
;MVLHAMINFPKYDKAIIVSGDGDFFCLEEYLEQQGKLGKIIVPNKWNYSSLIEKYSSYFVNVSDLRKRLNYSHKKQEPKVEKSKPEKSQPKPVEPIRPNDGKGPRYFGM
;
A
#
# COMPACT_ATOMS: atom_id res chain seq x y z
N MET A 1 25.32 1.48 18.62
CA MET A 1 24.50 2.44 17.85
C MET A 1 24.17 3.72 18.60
N VAL A 2 23.86 3.66 19.90
CA VAL A 2 23.50 4.83 20.73
C VAL A 2 24.46 6.01 20.60
N LEU A 3 25.77 5.80 20.77
CA LEU A 3 26.77 6.88 20.70
C LEU A 3 26.77 7.61 19.35
N HIS A 4 26.60 6.88 18.24
CA HIS A 4 26.57 7.48 16.91
C HIS A 4 25.34 8.39 16.72
N ALA A 5 24.19 8.01 17.29
CA ALA A 5 22.99 8.84 17.29
C ALA A 5 23.17 10.13 18.12
N MET A 6 23.93 10.06 19.21
CA MET A 6 24.25 11.22 20.07
C MET A 6 25.26 12.17 19.42
N ILE A 7 26.32 11.66 18.78
CA ILE A 7 27.29 12.49 18.05
C ILE A 7 26.59 13.30 16.94
N ASN A 8 25.59 12.71 16.29
CA ASN A 8 24.84 13.38 15.23
C ASN A 8 23.55 14.05 15.72
N PHE A 9 23.29 14.09 17.03
CA PHE A 9 22.08 14.68 17.62
C PHE A 9 21.73 16.10 17.11
N PRO A 10 22.69 17.03 16.90
CA PRO A 10 22.35 18.35 16.38
C PRO A 10 22.09 18.37 14.87
N LYS A 11 22.35 17.28 14.15
CA LYS A 11 22.26 17.21 12.67
C LYS A 11 20.91 16.73 12.16
N TYR A 12 19.97 16.43 13.05
CA TYR A 12 18.61 16.03 12.68
C TYR A 12 17.57 16.65 13.61
N ASP A 13 16.39 16.90 13.04
CA ASP A 13 15.24 17.44 13.77
C ASP A 13 14.47 16.32 14.49
N LYS A 14 14.29 15.19 13.82
CA LYS A 14 13.60 14.00 14.33
C LYS A 14 14.39 12.74 14.01
N ALA A 15 14.34 11.77 14.93
CA ALA A 15 14.93 10.46 14.77
C ALA A 15 13.85 9.41 14.49
N ILE A 16 14.13 8.53 13.52
CA ILE A 16 13.35 7.31 13.30
C ILE A 16 14.25 6.13 13.65
N ILE A 17 13.82 5.31 14.60
CA ILE A 17 14.55 4.12 15.03
C ILE A 17 13.92 2.91 14.37
N VAL A 18 14.73 2.06 13.73
CA VAL A 18 14.26 0.82 13.09
C VAL A 18 14.74 -0.35 13.92
N SER A 19 14.00 -0.67 14.97
CA SER A 19 14.27 -1.79 15.87
C SER A 19 13.02 -2.17 16.64
N GLY A 20 12.96 -3.42 17.11
CA GLY A 20 12.02 -3.88 18.14
C GLY A 20 12.73 -4.26 19.44
N ASP A 21 14.04 -4.00 19.53
CA ASP A 21 14.89 -4.40 20.64
C ASP A 21 14.87 -3.37 21.78
N GLY A 22 14.70 -3.85 23.01
CA GLY A 22 14.72 -3.05 24.23
C GLY A 22 16.09 -2.44 24.55
N ASP A 23 17.17 -2.90 23.93
CA ASP A 23 18.51 -2.32 24.09
C ASP A 23 18.58 -0.82 23.73
N PHE A 24 17.67 -0.35 22.86
CA PHE A 24 17.60 1.06 22.46
C PHE A 24 16.62 1.90 23.27
N PHE A 25 15.97 1.31 24.28
CA PHE A 25 14.98 2.01 25.11
C PHE A 25 15.53 3.29 25.74
N CYS A 26 16.77 3.27 26.22
CA CYS A 26 17.41 4.46 26.79
C CYS A 26 17.55 5.61 25.77
N LEU A 27 17.80 5.27 24.50
CA LEU A 27 17.91 6.23 23.42
C LEU A 27 16.53 6.75 23.01
N GLU A 28 15.54 5.87 22.90
CA GLU A 28 14.14 6.23 22.59
C GLU A 28 13.59 7.20 23.63
N GLU A 29 13.77 6.88 24.91
CA GLU A 29 13.34 7.73 26.04
C GLU A 29 14.01 9.09 26.02
N TYR A 30 15.34 9.12 25.85
CA TYR A 30 16.05 10.39 25.75
C TYR A 30 15.57 11.23 24.57
N LEU A 31 15.41 10.63 23.39
CA LEU A 31 14.92 11.34 22.20
C LEU A 31 13.49 11.85 22.39
N GLU A 32 12.62 11.10 23.05
CA GLU A 32 11.26 11.54 23.34
C GLU A 32 11.27 12.76 24.27
N GLN A 33 12.02 12.71 25.35
CA GLN A 33 12.15 13.82 26.31
C GLN A 33 12.69 15.09 25.66
N GLN A 34 13.60 14.95 24.69
CA GLN A 34 14.13 16.07 23.91
C GLN A 34 13.17 16.52 22.78
N GLY A 35 11.99 15.90 22.66
CA GLY A 35 11.04 16.16 21.59
C GLY A 35 11.59 15.82 20.19
N LYS A 36 12.60 14.95 20.10
CA LYS A 36 13.25 14.52 18.86
C LYS A 36 12.85 13.12 18.40
N LEU A 37 12.14 12.33 19.21
CA LEU A 37 11.63 11.05 18.73
C LEU A 37 10.54 11.27 17.67
N GLY A 38 10.74 10.66 16.50
CA GLY A 38 9.83 10.72 15.37
C GLY A 38 8.91 9.51 15.32
N LYS A 39 9.47 8.33 15.02
CA LYS A 39 8.78 7.04 14.96
C LYS A 39 9.72 5.89 15.30
N ILE A 40 9.15 4.77 15.74
CA ILE A 40 9.86 3.51 15.93
C ILE A 40 9.28 2.50 14.94
N ILE A 41 10.09 2.05 14.00
CA ILE A 41 9.70 1.06 13.01
C ILE A 41 10.04 -0.32 13.57
N VAL A 42 9.00 -1.06 13.98
CA VAL A 42 9.16 -2.42 14.48
C VAL A 42 9.09 -3.40 13.30
N PRO A 43 10.19 -4.09 12.95
CA PRO A 43 10.22 -4.97 11.78
C PRO A 43 9.30 -6.18 11.93
N ASN A 44 9.20 -6.71 13.16
CA ASN A 44 8.37 -7.86 13.50
C ASN A 44 7.37 -7.49 14.59
N LYS A 45 6.09 -7.37 14.23
CA LYS A 45 5.01 -7.08 15.20
C LYS A 45 4.86 -8.09 16.32
N TRP A 46 5.34 -9.32 16.14
CA TRP A 46 5.16 -10.38 17.11
C TRP A 46 6.31 -10.50 18.10
N ASN A 47 7.49 -9.97 17.73
CA ASN A 47 8.71 -10.08 18.52
C ASN A 47 9.31 -8.69 18.72
N TYR A 48 8.89 -8.02 19.78
CA TYR A 48 9.52 -6.81 20.28
C TYR A 48 9.52 -6.82 21.82
N SER A 49 10.44 -6.09 22.43
CA SER A 49 10.56 -6.06 23.89
C SER A 49 9.36 -5.36 24.53
N SER A 50 8.73 -5.95 25.55
CA SER A 50 7.61 -5.33 26.28
C SER A 50 7.97 -3.95 26.86
N LEU A 51 9.25 -3.70 27.11
CA LEU A 51 9.76 -2.43 27.59
C LEU A 51 9.44 -1.25 26.65
N ILE A 52 9.45 -1.47 25.33
CA ILE A 52 9.17 -0.42 24.34
C ILE A 52 7.68 -0.22 24.08
N GLU A 53 6.80 -1.04 24.66
CA GLU A 53 5.35 -0.98 24.45
C GLU A 53 4.72 0.35 24.92
N LYS A 54 5.35 1.01 25.90
CA LYS A 54 4.98 2.38 26.33
C LYS A 54 5.06 3.40 25.18
N TYR A 55 5.84 3.10 24.14
CA TYR A 55 6.01 3.91 22.93
C TYR A 55 5.17 3.45 21.74
N SER A 56 4.15 2.62 21.97
CA SER A 56 3.25 2.12 20.91
C SER A 56 2.64 3.21 20.01
N SER A 57 2.42 4.42 20.52
CA SER A 57 1.95 5.58 19.72
C SER A 57 2.95 6.04 18.64
N TYR A 58 4.24 5.74 18.83
CA TYR A 58 5.30 6.00 17.86
C TYR A 58 5.51 4.84 16.88
N PHE A 59 4.85 3.70 17.09
CA PHE A 59 5.13 2.51 16.31
C PHE A 59 4.60 2.64 14.88
N VAL A 60 5.43 2.19 13.94
CA VAL A 60 5.04 1.95 12.55
C VAL A 60 5.38 0.50 12.24
N ASN A 61 4.37 -0.30 11.91
CA ASN A 61 4.62 -1.69 11.58
C ASN A 61 4.94 -1.88 10.10
N VAL A 62 6.07 -2.55 9.82
CA VAL A 62 6.47 -2.84 8.44
C VAL A 62 5.47 -3.77 7.74
N SER A 63 4.78 -4.64 8.49
CA SER A 63 3.77 -5.55 7.92
C SER A 63 2.62 -4.80 7.25
N ASP A 64 2.23 -3.64 7.79
CA ASP A 64 1.13 -2.84 7.24
C ASP A 64 1.52 -2.21 5.91
N LEU A 65 2.82 -1.94 5.73
CA LEU A 65 3.38 -1.41 4.49
C LEU A 65 3.47 -2.49 3.40
N ARG A 66 3.34 -3.78 3.73
CA ARG A 66 3.44 -4.87 2.76
C ARG A 66 2.51 -4.69 1.57
N LYS A 67 1.26 -4.24 1.78
CA LYS A 67 0.30 -4.01 0.68
C LYS A 67 0.82 -3.00 -0.36
N ARG A 68 1.60 -2.01 0.06
CA ARG A 68 2.14 -0.95 -0.80
C ARG A 68 3.53 -1.27 -1.32
N LEU A 69 4.33 -1.99 -0.54
CA LEU A 69 5.72 -2.34 -0.85
C LEU A 69 5.84 -3.65 -1.63
N ASN A 70 4.80 -4.47 -1.70
CA ASN A 70 4.87 -5.75 -2.38
C ASN A 70 5.19 -5.54 -3.87
N TYR A 71 6.27 -6.16 -4.32
CA TYR A 71 6.66 -6.11 -5.72
C TYR A 71 5.74 -7.03 -6.52
N SER A 72 4.71 -6.47 -7.14
CA SER A 72 3.91 -7.21 -8.11
C SER A 72 4.56 -7.05 -9.47
N HIS A 73 5.09 -8.14 -10.04
CA HIS A 73 5.45 -8.17 -11.46
C HIS A 73 4.19 -7.80 -12.25
N LYS A 74 4.14 -6.58 -12.79
CA LYS A 74 3.12 -6.23 -13.79
C LYS A 74 3.38 -7.15 -14.99
N LYS A 75 2.60 -8.23 -15.13
CA LYS A 75 2.45 -8.91 -16.42
C LYS A 75 2.01 -7.82 -17.40
N GLN A 76 2.82 -7.56 -18.41
CA GLN A 76 2.38 -6.72 -19.52
C GLN A 76 1.20 -7.45 -20.16
N GLU A 77 0.01 -6.86 -20.08
CA GLU A 77 -1.10 -7.31 -20.91
C GLU A 77 -0.68 -7.10 -22.37
N PRO A 78 -0.86 -8.10 -23.26
CA PRO A 78 -0.53 -7.94 -24.67
C PRO A 78 -1.29 -6.72 -25.20
N LYS A 79 -0.55 -5.77 -25.78
CA LYS A 79 -1.13 -4.60 -26.44
C LYS A 79 -2.07 -5.11 -27.53
N VAL A 80 -3.38 -4.97 -27.31
CA VAL A 80 -4.36 -5.11 -28.39
C VAL A 80 -4.09 -3.96 -29.36
N GLU A 81 -3.46 -4.29 -30.50
CA GLU A 81 -3.34 -3.38 -31.63
C GLU A 81 -4.74 -2.95 -32.06
N LYS A 82 -5.04 -1.66 -31.89
CA LYS A 82 -6.21 -1.05 -32.51
C LYS A 82 -5.98 -1.02 -34.01
N SER A 83 -6.53 -1.99 -34.73
CA SER A 83 -6.63 -1.94 -36.18
C SER A 83 -7.52 -0.74 -36.58
N LYS A 84 -7.00 0.03 -37.53
CA LYS A 84 -7.59 1.22 -38.16
C LYS A 84 -8.92 0.83 -38.86
N PRO A 85 -9.92 1.73 -38.97
CA PRO A 85 -11.24 1.38 -39.50
C PRO A 85 -11.15 1.04 -40.99
N GLU A 86 -11.53 -0.18 -41.34
CA GLU A 86 -11.65 -0.62 -42.74
C GLU A 86 -12.99 -0.15 -43.31
N LYS A 87 -12.90 0.44 -44.50
CA LYS A 87 -14.00 1.09 -45.22
C LYS A 87 -15.08 0.10 -45.65
N SER A 88 -16.30 0.62 -45.64
CA SER A 88 -17.59 0.05 -46.06
C SER A 88 -17.59 -0.72 -47.39
N GLN A 89 -18.28 -1.87 -47.42
CA GLN A 89 -19.03 -2.38 -48.57
C GLN A 89 -20.38 -2.98 -48.11
N PRO A 90 -21.47 -2.90 -48.91
CA PRO A 90 -22.85 -3.02 -48.44
C PRO A 90 -23.30 -4.48 -48.23
N LYS A 91 -24.13 -4.70 -47.20
CA LYS A 91 -24.75 -6.00 -46.91
C LYS A 91 -25.99 -6.23 -47.80
N PRO A 92 -26.27 -7.45 -48.28
CA PRO A 92 -27.54 -7.80 -48.92
C PRO A 92 -28.69 -7.66 -47.91
N VAL A 93 -29.83 -7.12 -48.35
CA VAL A 93 -31.03 -6.93 -47.54
C VAL A 93 -31.75 -8.28 -47.38
N GLU A 94 -31.92 -8.75 -46.15
CA GLU A 94 -32.75 -9.93 -45.84
C GLU A 94 -34.24 -9.56 -45.81
N PRO A 95 -35.15 -10.43 -46.30
CA PRO A 95 -36.58 -10.13 -46.31
C PRO A 95 -37.18 -10.17 -44.89
N ILE A 96 -38.01 -9.15 -44.62
CA ILE A 96 -38.76 -8.98 -43.36
C ILE A 96 -39.70 -10.18 -43.16
N ARG A 97 -39.57 -10.88 -42.04
CA ARG A 97 -40.57 -11.86 -41.57
C ARG A 97 -41.60 -11.16 -40.68
N PRO A 98 -42.90 -11.48 -40.79
CA PRO A 98 -43.94 -10.85 -39.99
C PRO A 98 -43.81 -11.17 -38.49
N ASN A 99 -44.09 -10.16 -37.66
CA ASN A 99 -44.02 -10.22 -36.19
C ASN A 99 -45.17 -11.06 -35.61
N ASP A 100 -44.85 -12.18 -34.96
CA ASP A 100 -45.78 -12.88 -34.09
C ASP A 100 -45.83 -12.20 -32.72
N GLY A 101 -46.85 -11.36 -32.53
CA GLY A 101 -47.04 -10.47 -31.38
C GLY A 101 -47.09 -11.16 -30.00
N LYS A 102 -45.92 -11.32 -29.36
CA LYS A 102 -45.80 -11.53 -27.92
C LYS A 102 -44.75 -10.56 -27.37
N GLY A 103 -45.24 -9.50 -26.72
CA GLY A 103 -44.42 -8.49 -26.06
C GLY A 103 -43.66 -9.03 -24.83
N PRO A 104 -42.62 -8.32 -24.37
CA PRO A 104 -41.73 -8.80 -23.33
C PRO A 104 -42.41 -8.85 -21.95
N ARG A 105 -42.16 -9.94 -21.20
CA ARG A 105 -42.55 -10.07 -19.79
C ARG A 105 -41.46 -9.51 -18.88
N TYR A 106 -41.84 -8.55 -18.04
CA TYR A 106 -41.04 -7.98 -16.96
C TYR A 106 -41.20 -8.86 -15.70
N PHE A 107 -40.10 -9.37 -15.15
CA PHE A 107 -39.96 -9.84 -13.77
C PHE A 107 -38.95 -8.87 -13.15
N GLY A 108 -39.17 -8.09 -12.09
CA GLY A 108 -40.13 -8.17 -11.00
C GLY A 108 -39.34 -8.30 -9.68
N MET A 109 -39.17 -7.17 -8.98
CA MET A 109 -38.80 -6.94 -7.56
C MET A 109 -37.60 -7.67 -6.93
#